data_AF-A0A507WHU1-F1
#
_entry.id   AF-A0A507WHU1-F1
#
_cell.length_a   1.000
_cell.length_b   1.000
_cell.length_c   1.000
_cell.angle_alpha   90.00
_cell.angle_beta   90.00
_cell.angle_gamma   90.00
#
_symmetry.space_group_name_H-M   'P 1'
#
loop_
_entity.id
_entity.type
_entity.pdbx_description
1 polymer ?
#
loop_
_entity_poly.entity_id
_entity_poly.type
_entity_poly.pdbx_seq_one_letter_code
_entity_poly.pdbx_strand_id
1 'polypeptide(L)'
;MRASYSIRFMTHIAHDEALLKSVLAIFGHQPSVDWHYQEQGNVDVVILDADYCSPSELELAHKVSREIVFYTQDLSLVAQKPLVLHKQAHTKEILSALSAAEVLLQAHHAAIQSTVTTNIQTTTSTKLKALILGGDKTEFAY
;
A
#
# COMPACT_ATOMS: atom_id res chain seq x y z
N MET A 1 18.95 -0.32 0.58
CA MET A 1 18.09 0.34 1.59
C MET A 1 16.98 -0.66 1.93
N ARG A 2 16.74 -0.96 3.20
CA ARG A 2 15.70 -1.93 3.61
C ARG A 2 14.33 -1.27 3.50
N ALA A 3 13.35 -1.93 2.87
CA ALA A 3 11.98 -1.42 2.84
C ALA A 3 11.34 -1.59 4.24
N SER A 4 10.48 -0.67 4.64
CA SER A 4 9.77 -0.74 5.91
C SER A 4 8.29 -0.48 5.67
N TYR A 5 7.45 -1.38 6.19
CA TYR A 5 6.01 -1.34 6.03
C TYR A 5 5.30 -1.49 7.37
N SER A 6 4.22 -0.75 7.53
CA SER A 6 3.37 -0.74 8.71
C SER A 6 2.14 -1.62 8.49
N ILE A 7 1.75 -2.40 9.51
CA ILE A 7 0.58 -3.27 9.45
C ILE A 7 -0.33 -3.09 10.67
N ARG A 8 -1.64 -3.15 10.46
CA ARG A 8 -2.67 -3.19 11.50
C ARG A 8 -3.54 -4.42 11.36
N PHE A 9 -3.97 -4.97 12.49
CA PHE A 9 -4.93 -6.08 12.52
C PHE A 9 -6.27 -5.54 13.01
N MET A 10 -7.33 -5.83 12.26
CA MET A 10 -8.71 -5.45 12.57
C MET A 10 -9.54 -6.73 12.67
N THR A 11 -9.53 -7.33 13.86
CA THR A 11 -10.31 -8.52 14.20
C THR A 11 -10.88 -8.35 15.61
N HIS A 12 -12.09 -8.87 15.82
CA HIS A 12 -12.71 -8.95 17.15
C HIS A 12 -12.31 -10.21 17.92
N ILE A 13 -11.52 -11.10 17.30
CA ILE A 13 -11.09 -12.37 17.88
C ILE A 13 -9.69 -12.19 18.46
N ALA A 14 -9.61 -12.09 19.79
CA ALA A 14 -8.34 -11.89 20.50
C ALA A 14 -7.29 -12.99 20.22
N HIS A 15 -7.74 -14.22 19.97
CA HIS A 15 -6.85 -15.32 19.59
C HIS A 15 -6.16 -15.09 18.24
N ASP A 16 -6.93 -14.65 17.24
CA ASP A 16 -6.43 -14.40 15.89
C ASP A 16 -5.48 -13.20 15.91
N GLU A 17 -5.82 -12.15 16.65
CA GLU A 17 -4.94 -11.00 16.84
C GLU A 17 -3.60 -11.40 17.48
N ALA A 18 -3.63 -12.22 18.54
CA ALA A 18 -2.42 -12.70 19.20
C ALA A 18 -1.57 -13.58 18.27
N LEU A 19 -2.20 -14.43 17.46
CA LEU A 19 -1.52 -15.25 16.46
C LEU A 19 -0.82 -14.37 15.42
N LEU A 20 -1.54 -13.40 14.84
CA LEU A 20 -1.00 -12.49 13.83
C LEU A 20 0.14 -11.64 14.39
N LYS A 21 0.00 -11.11 15.61
CA LYS A 21 1.08 -10.40 16.33
C LYS A 21 2.29 -11.28 16.58
N SER A 22 2.09 -12.54 16.94
CA SER A 22 3.18 -13.50 17.18
C SER A 22 3.94 -13.83 15.90
N VAL A 23 3.22 -14.08 14.80
CA VAL A 23 3.84 -14.34 13.49
C VAL A 23 4.62 -13.12 13.02
N LEU A 24 4.06 -11.92 13.17
CA LEU A 24 4.73 -10.67 12.84
C LEU A 24 5.98 -10.44 13.70
N ALA A 25 5.94 -10.74 15.00
CA ALA A 25 7.10 -10.60 15.87
C ALA A 25 8.26 -11.53 15.47
N ILE A 26 7.95 -12.73 14.97
CA ILE A 26 8.97 -13.72 14.57
C ILE A 26 9.53 -13.41 13.17
N PHE A 27 8.66 -13.02 12.23
CA PHE A 27 9.01 -12.95 10.81
C PHE A 27 8.90 -11.56 10.19
N GLY A 28 8.56 -10.54 10.98
CA GLY A 28 8.45 -9.17 10.51
C GLY A 28 9.80 -8.59 10.09
N HIS A 29 10.88 -9.01 10.73
CA HIS A 29 12.23 -8.62 10.39
C HIS A 29 12.84 -9.58 9.35
N GLN A 30 12.80 -9.20 8.07
CA GLN A 30 13.44 -9.95 6.99
C GLN A 30 14.65 -9.19 6.42
N PRO A 31 15.56 -9.84 5.66
CA PRO A 31 16.75 -9.17 5.13
C PRO A 31 16.45 -7.94 4.25
N SER A 32 15.40 -8.00 3.43
CA SER A 32 15.01 -6.95 2.47
C SER A 32 13.87 -6.05 2.94
N VAL A 33 13.02 -6.55 3.84
CA VAL A 33 11.79 -5.88 4.25
C VAL A 33 11.58 -5.97 5.76
N ASP A 34 10.99 -4.93 6.32
CA ASP A 34 10.72 -4.80 7.73
C ASP A 34 9.25 -4.46 7.99
N TRP A 35 8.52 -5.42 8.55
CA TRP A 35 7.12 -5.26 8.91
C TRP A 35 7.01 -4.93 10.40
N HIS A 36 6.27 -3.88 10.73
CA HIS A 36 6.02 -3.48 12.10
C HIS A 36 4.54 -3.21 12.36
N TYR A 37 4.09 -3.57 13.56
CA TYR A 37 2.71 -3.34 13.98
C TYR A 37 2.48 -1.87 14.31
N GLN A 38 1.36 -1.31 13.85
CA GLN A 38 0.96 0.06 14.15
C GLN A 38 -0.53 0.18 14.47
N GLU A 39 -0.83 0.44 15.74
CA GLU A 39 -2.19 0.56 16.27
C GLU A 39 -2.98 1.75 15.70
N GLN A 40 -2.33 2.91 15.50
CA GLN A 40 -3.01 4.17 15.18
C GLN A 40 -2.44 4.85 13.93
N GLY A 41 -3.22 5.72 13.28
CA GLY A 41 -2.82 6.47 12.08
C GLY A 41 -3.00 5.70 10.77
N ASN A 42 -2.38 6.20 9.69
CA ASN A 42 -2.38 5.52 8.41
C ASN A 42 -1.29 4.43 8.39
N VAL A 43 -1.58 3.30 7.76
CA VAL A 43 -0.70 2.14 7.64
C VAL A 43 -0.59 1.70 6.19
N ASP A 44 0.40 0.87 5.87
CA ASP A 44 0.55 0.33 4.53
C ASP A 44 -0.45 -0.81 4.30
N VAL A 45 -0.61 -1.70 5.28
CA VAL A 45 -1.49 -2.88 5.18
C VAL A 45 -2.44 -2.96 6.38
N VAL A 46 -3.71 -3.31 6.13
CA VAL A 46 -4.65 -3.80 7.15
C VAL A 46 -4.96 -5.27 6.88
N ILE A 47 -4.85 -6.12 7.90
CA ILE A 47 -5.49 -7.45 7.89
C ILE A 47 -6.87 -7.28 8.52
N LEU A 48 -7.91 -7.44 7.71
CA LEU A 48 -9.30 -7.23 8.11
C LEU A 48 -10.03 -8.56 8.24
N ASP A 49 -10.59 -8.85 9.40
CA ASP A 49 -11.45 -10.00 9.62
C ASP A 49 -12.77 -9.86 8.86
N ALA A 50 -12.87 -10.51 7.69
CA ALA A 50 -14.02 -10.35 6.81
C ALA A 50 -15.27 -11.06 7.34
N ASP A 51 -15.12 -12.03 8.24
CA ASP A 51 -16.26 -12.81 8.75
C ASP A 51 -17.08 -11.99 9.78
N TYR A 52 -16.43 -11.05 10.47
CA TYR A 52 -17.02 -10.26 11.56
C TYR A 52 -16.92 -8.75 11.36
N CYS A 53 -16.53 -8.30 10.17
CA CYS A 53 -16.38 -6.89 9.86
C CYS A 53 -17.72 -6.20 9.58
N SER A 54 -17.93 -5.06 10.22
CA SER A 54 -19.02 -4.14 9.87
C SER A 54 -18.69 -3.27 8.66
N PRO A 55 -19.69 -2.75 7.90
CA PRO A 55 -19.42 -1.84 6.79
C PRO A 55 -18.53 -0.64 7.16
N SER A 56 -18.74 -0.07 8.35
CA SER A 56 -17.95 1.04 8.87
C SER A 56 -16.48 0.67 9.10
N GLU A 57 -16.19 -0.57 9.52
CA GLU A 57 -14.81 -1.05 9.69
C GLU A 57 -14.12 -1.29 8.36
N LEU A 58 -14.85 -1.79 7.36
CA LEU A 58 -14.34 -1.92 6.00
C LEU A 58 -14.02 -0.54 5.40
N GLU A 59 -14.91 0.43 5.57
CA GLU A 59 -14.67 1.82 5.15
C GLU A 59 -13.46 2.42 5.86
N LEU A 60 -13.34 2.19 7.18
CA LEU A 60 -12.18 2.62 7.94
C LEU A 60 -10.90 1.98 7.43
N ALA A 61 -10.90 0.67 7.18
CA ALA A 61 -9.75 -0.06 6.64
C ALA A 61 -9.30 0.55 5.30
N HIS A 62 -10.24 0.82 4.38
CA HIS A 62 -9.95 1.49 3.11
C HIS A 62 -9.39 2.90 3.28
N LYS A 63 -9.83 3.63 4.31
CA LYS A 63 -9.37 5.00 4.56
C LYS A 63 -7.96 5.06 5.15
N VAL A 64 -7.61 4.12 6.02
CA VAL A 64 -6.36 4.14 6.79
C VAL A 64 -5.26 3.29 6.18
N SER A 65 -5.55 2.45 5.20
CA SER A 65 -4.57 1.56 4.58
C SER A 65 -4.40 1.79 3.09
N ARG A 66 -3.27 1.36 2.54
CA ARG A 66 -3.07 1.28 1.09
C ARG A 66 -3.57 -0.05 0.55
N GLU A 67 -3.33 -1.13 1.29
CA GLU A 67 -3.76 -2.48 0.95
C GLU A 67 -4.54 -3.14 2.08
N ILE A 68 -5.52 -3.97 1.70
CA ILE A 68 -6.31 -4.76 2.64
C ILE A 68 -6.10 -6.25 2.32
N VAL A 69 -5.70 -7.01 3.32
CA VAL A 69 -5.71 -8.47 3.32
C VAL A 69 -6.98 -8.94 4.02
N PHE A 70 -7.87 -9.61 3.29
CA PHE A 70 -9.10 -10.14 3.88
C PHE A 70 -8.81 -11.45 4.61
N TYR A 71 -9.06 -11.49 5.91
CA TYR A 71 -8.88 -12.66 6.76
C TYR A 71 -10.23 -13.34 7.01
N THR A 72 -10.45 -14.54 6.46
CA THR A 72 -11.80 -15.13 6.36
C THR A 72 -11.81 -16.66 6.34
N GLN A 73 -12.89 -17.27 6.81
CA GLN A 73 -13.18 -18.70 6.57
C GLN A 73 -13.85 -18.94 5.22
N ASP A 74 -14.40 -17.90 4.59
CA ASP A 74 -15.11 -18.02 3.33
C ASP A 74 -14.16 -18.00 2.13
N LEU A 75 -13.95 -19.18 1.55
CA LEU A 75 -13.13 -19.38 0.35
C LEU A 75 -13.71 -18.70 -0.90
N SER A 76 -14.99 -18.31 -0.90
CA SER A 76 -15.61 -17.61 -2.03
C SER A 76 -14.99 -16.23 -2.28
N LEU A 77 -14.39 -15.61 -1.25
CA LEU A 77 -13.71 -14.32 -1.38
C LEU A 77 -12.41 -14.40 -2.17
N VAL A 78 -11.77 -15.57 -2.23
CA VAL A 78 -10.48 -15.76 -2.94
C VAL A 78 -10.61 -15.42 -4.42
N ALA A 79 -11.77 -15.69 -5.03
CA ALA A 79 -12.02 -15.38 -6.43
C ALA A 79 -12.34 -13.90 -6.70
N GLN A 80 -12.63 -13.11 -5.65
CA GLN A 80 -13.21 -11.77 -5.76
C GLN A 80 -12.24 -10.67 -5.31
N LYS A 81 -11.26 -11.01 -4.47
CA LYS A 81 -10.38 -10.04 -3.82
C LYS A 81 -8.91 -10.34 -4.11
N PRO A 82 -8.06 -9.30 -4.22
CA PRO A 82 -6.66 -9.46 -4.63
C PRO A 82 -5.80 -10.12 -3.55
N LEU A 83 -6.11 -9.90 -2.27
CA LEU A 83 -5.38 -10.44 -1.13
C LEU A 83 -6.36 -11.07 -0.13
N VAL A 84 -6.26 -12.39 0.02
CA VAL A 84 -7.09 -13.16 0.96
C VAL A 84 -6.20 -14.11 1.75
N LEU A 85 -6.45 -14.17 3.06
CA LEU A 85 -5.82 -15.06 4.01
C LEU A 85 -6.90 -15.91 4.68
N HIS A 86 -6.83 -17.23 4.54
CA HIS A 86 -7.82 -18.12 5.13
C HIS A 86 -7.62 -18.24 6.66
N LYS A 87 -8.68 -18.28 7.47
CA LYS A 87 -8.54 -18.58 8.90
C LYS A 87 -8.11 -20.04 9.04
N GLN A 88 -7.14 -20.34 9.90
CA GLN A 88 -6.29 -21.56 9.89
C GLN A 88 -5.10 -21.51 8.94
N ALA A 89 -4.80 -20.36 8.34
CA ALA A 89 -3.55 -20.18 7.62
C ALA A 89 -2.34 -20.52 8.50
N HIS A 90 -1.48 -21.38 7.98
CA HIS A 90 -0.17 -21.62 8.55
C HIS A 90 0.71 -20.40 8.37
N THR A 91 1.77 -20.30 9.19
CA THR A 91 2.77 -19.23 9.10
C THR A 91 3.23 -18.95 7.67
N LYS A 92 3.47 -20.01 6.87
CA LYS A 92 3.90 -19.87 5.47
C LYS A 92 2.90 -19.05 4.63
N GLU A 93 1.60 -19.28 4.82
CA GLU A 93 0.55 -18.59 4.06
C GLU A 93 0.45 -17.13 4.47
N ILE A 94 0.62 -16.83 5.78
CA ILE A 94 0.71 -15.45 6.27
C ILE A 94 1.91 -14.73 5.62
N LEU A 95 3.08 -15.38 5.55
CA LEU A 95 4.25 -14.81 4.90
C LEU A 95 4.06 -14.61 3.39
N SER A 96 3.39 -15.55 2.72
CA SER A 96 3.03 -15.40 1.31
C SER A 96 2.08 -14.22 1.10
N ALA A 97 1.10 -14.00 1.98
CA ALA A 97 0.21 -12.85 1.92
C ALA A 97 0.97 -11.52 2.12
N LEU A 98 1.91 -11.47 3.07
CA LEU A 98 2.76 -10.29 3.27
C LEU A 98 3.67 -10.01 2.07
N SER A 99 4.25 -11.04 1.47
CA SER A 99 5.08 -10.90 0.26
C SER A 99 4.24 -10.40 -0.93
N ALA A 100 3.00 -10.89 -1.09
CA ALA A 100 2.09 -10.39 -2.12
C ALA A 100 1.70 -8.92 -1.87
N ALA A 101 1.43 -8.55 -0.62
CA ALA A 101 1.16 -7.16 -0.25
C ALA A 101 2.36 -6.24 -0.52
N GLU A 102 3.59 -6.69 -0.25
CA GLU A 102 4.80 -5.95 -0.61
C GLU A 102 4.88 -5.66 -2.11
N VAL A 103 4.61 -6.64 -2.97
CA VAL A 103 4.64 -6.46 -4.43
C VAL A 103 3.64 -5.39 -4.88
N LEU A 104 2.43 -5.40 -4.30
CA LEU A 104 1.40 -4.40 -4.60
C LEU A 104 1.79 -3.00 -4.12
N LEU A 105 2.35 -2.90 -2.91
CA LEU A 105 2.86 -1.64 -2.37
C LEU A 105 3.99 -1.05 -3.22
N GLN A 106 4.91 -1.89 -3.70
CA GLN A 106 5.98 -1.48 -4.60
C GLN A 106 5.43 -1.01 -5.96
N ALA A 107 4.43 -1.71 -6.51
CA ALA A 107 3.77 -1.31 -7.75
C ALA A 107 3.09 0.07 -7.61
N HIS A 108 2.44 0.32 -6.47
CA HIS A 108 1.87 1.63 -6.15
C HIS A 108 2.93 2.73 -6.05
N HIS A 109 4.07 2.46 -5.39
CA HIS A 109 5.19 3.42 -5.35
C HIS A 109 5.75 3.72 -6.75
N ALA A 110 5.93 2.70 -7.58
CA ALA A 110 6.41 2.87 -8.95
C ALA A 110 5.44 3.71 -9.79
N ALA A 111 4.12 3.45 -9.70
CA ALA A 111 3.10 4.21 -10.41
C ALA A 111 3.09 5.69 -9.99
N ILE A 112 3.24 5.98 -8.70
CA ILE A 112 3.33 7.36 -8.17
C ILE A 112 4.59 8.05 -8.72
N GLN A 113 5.74 7.38 -8.69
CA GLN A 113 7.01 7.95 -9.19
C GLN A 113 7.00 8.21 -10.69
N SER A 114 6.39 7.32 -11.49
CA SER A 114 6.19 7.53 -12.92
C SER A 114 5.30 8.75 -13.19
N THR A 115 4.20 8.90 -12.44
CA THR A 115 3.26 10.03 -12.59
C THR A 115 3.91 11.38 -12.23
N VAL A 116 4.75 11.42 -11.19
CA VAL A 116 5.48 12.63 -10.79
C VAL A 116 6.52 13.02 -11.84
N THR A 117 7.19 12.06 -12.46
CA THR A 117 8.23 12.32 -13.49
C THR A 117 7.62 12.94 -14.76
N THR A 118 6.41 12.52 -15.15
CA THR A 118 5.73 13.06 -16.34
C THR A 118 5.27 14.52 -16.17
N ASN A 119 4.87 14.93 -14.96
CA ASN A 119 4.40 16.30 -14.68
C ASN A 119 5.53 17.33 -14.55
N ILE A 120 6.74 16.91 -14.15
CA ILE A 120 7.92 17.79 -14.11
C ILE A 120 8.43 18.09 -15.52
N GLN A 121 8.37 17.13 -16.45
CA GLN A 121 8.76 17.35 -17.84
C GLN A 121 7.81 18.28 -18.61
N THR A 122 6.50 18.26 -18.32
CA THR A 122 5.55 19.16 -19.01
C THR A 122 5.73 20.60 -18.54
N THR A 123 5.84 20.86 -17.24
CA THR A 123 5.99 22.23 -16.71
C THR A 123 7.34 22.88 -17.07
N THR A 124 8.43 22.11 -17.08
CA THR A 124 9.74 22.64 -17.53
C THR A 124 9.79 22.86 -19.04
N SER A 125 9.17 21.98 -19.85
CA SER A 125 9.09 22.15 -21.31
C SER A 125 8.24 23.35 -21.72
N THR A 126 7.11 23.63 -21.05
CA THR A 126 6.30 24.82 -21.36
C THR A 126 7.01 26.11 -20.93
N LYS A 127 7.73 26.11 -19.80
CA LYS A 127 8.46 27.28 -19.30
C LYS A 127 9.74 27.58 -20.10
N LEU A 128 10.44 26.54 -20.60
CA LEU A 128 11.58 26.70 -21.52
C LEU A 128 11.14 27.13 -22.93
N LYS A 129 10.01 26.64 -23.45
CA LYS A 129 9.48 27.12 -24.74
C LYS A 129 9.01 28.57 -24.69
N ALA A 130 8.44 29.02 -23.57
CA ALA A 130 8.05 30.43 -23.39
C ALA A 130 9.25 31.38 -23.26
N LEU A 131 10.39 30.93 -22.73
CA LEU A 131 11.60 31.75 -22.64
C LEU A 131 12.38 31.86 -23.96
N ILE A 132 12.30 30.84 -24.83
CA ILE A 132 13.05 30.80 -26.11
C ILE A 132 12.34 31.56 -27.24
N LEU A 133 11.02 31.75 -27.16
CA LEU A 133 10.21 32.46 -28.17
C LEU A 133 10.01 33.96 -27.88
N GLY A 134 10.57 34.49 -26.78
CA GLY A 134 10.47 35.90 -26.38
C GLY A 134 11.64 36.78 -26.83
N GLY A 135 12.40 36.36 -27.85
CA GLY A 135 13.55 37.08 -28.37
C GLY A 135 13.26 37.79 -29.69
N ASP A 136 13.12 39.11 -29.59
CA ASP A 136 13.54 40.11 -30.58
C ASP A 136 12.65 40.39 -31.81
N LYS A 137 11.92 41.52 -31.73
CA LYS A 137 11.66 42.40 -32.88
C LYS A 137 11.72 43.86 -32.41
N THR A 138 12.93 44.40 -32.36
CA THR A 138 13.12 45.85 -32.56
C THR A 138 12.93 46.17 -34.04
N GLU A 139 11.85 46.87 -34.39
CA GLU A 139 11.74 47.57 -35.68
C GLU A 139 12.10 49.05 -35.45
N PHE A 140 13.26 49.45 -35.97
CA PHE A 140 13.57 50.84 -36.32
C PHE A 140 13.29 51.03 -37.81
N ALA A 141 12.53 52.06 -38.17
CA ALA A 141 12.65 52.73 -39.46
C ALA A 141 12.14 54.18 -39.34
N TYR A 142 12.81 55.05 -40.11
CA TYR A 142 12.88 56.50 -40.09
C TYR A 142 11.56 57.25 -40.32
#